data_AF-A0A1I0TKT5-F1
#
_entry.id   AF-A0A1I0TKT5-F1
#
_cell.length_a   1.000
_cell.length_b   1.000
_cell.length_c   1.000
_cell.angle_alpha   90.00
_cell.angle_beta   90.00
_cell.angle_gamma   90.00
#
_symmetry.space_group_name_H-M   'P 1'
#
loop_
_entity.id
_entity.type
_entity.pdbx_description
1 polymer ?
#
loop_
_entity_poly.entity_id
_entity_poly.type
_entity_poly.pdbx_seq_one_letter_code
_entity_poly.pdbx_strand_id
1 'polypeptide(L)'
;MRLFLQDFLDNGQELNNFAFMESDYVKNRSVLDQVAFFLPSKSFIWHIDYEKIEKNKIFIVPVSFQEYFQKIDETIKEFFYLS
;
A
#
# COMPACT_ATOMS: atom_id res chain seq x y z
N MET A 1 -19.31 -1.98 -1.54
CA MET A 1 -19.58 -0.76 -0.76
C MET A 1 -19.87 -1.05 0.71
N ARG A 2 -20.92 -1.80 1.06
CA ARG A 2 -21.24 -2.10 2.48
C ARG A 2 -20.08 -2.78 3.23
N LEU A 3 -19.43 -3.76 2.60
CA LEU A 3 -18.29 -4.47 3.20
C LEU A 3 -17.12 -3.52 3.47
N PHE A 4 -16.72 -2.71 2.48
CA PHE A 4 -15.69 -1.67 2.65
C PHE A 4 -16.00 -0.72 3.82
N LEU A 5 -17.23 -0.20 3.92
CA LEU A 5 -17.60 0.71 5.00
C LEU A 5 -17.54 0.02 6.37
N GLN A 6 -17.92 -1.26 6.45
CA GLN A 6 -17.80 -2.02 7.69
C GLN A 6 -16.32 -2.22 8.06
N ASP A 7 -15.50 -2.68 7.12
CA ASP A 7 -14.07 -2.88 7.35
C ASP A 7 -13.39 -1.55 7.74
N PHE A 8 -13.81 -0.43 7.15
CA PHE A 8 -13.29 0.91 7.47
C PHE A 8 -13.69 1.35 8.87
N LEU A 9 -14.93 1.10 9.29
CA LEU A 9 -15.39 1.36 10.66
C LEU A 9 -14.62 0.47 11.67
N ASP A 10 -14.45 -0.81 11.34
CA ASP A 10 -13.72 -1.77 12.19
C ASP A 10 -12.24 -1.40 12.33
N ASN A 11 -11.66 -0.74 11.32
CA ASN A 11 -10.28 -0.21 11.34
C ASN A 11 -10.19 1.24 11.89
N GLY A 12 -11.20 1.70 12.65
CA GLY A 12 -11.15 3.01 13.30
C GLY A 12 -11.28 4.21 12.36
N GLN A 13 -11.85 4.00 11.16
CA GLN A 13 -11.98 5.01 10.11
C GLN A 13 -10.63 5.54 9.60
N GLU A 14 -9.61 4.69 9.66
CA GLU A 14 -8.27 4.98 9.17
C GLU A 14 -7.83 3.95 8.13
N LEU A 15 -6.87 4.33 7.29
CA LEU A 15 -6.17 3.42 6.40
C LEU A 15 -4.80 3.11 6.98
N ASN A 16 -4.38 1.87 6.87
CA ASN A 16 -3.02 1.48 7.16
C ASN A 16 -2.13 1.84 5.97
N ASN A 17 -0.83 1.99 6.22
CA ASN A 17 0.14 2.18 5.16
C ASN A 17 1.46 1.48 5.47
N PHE A 18 2.20 1.16 4.41
CA PHE A 18 3.63 0.89 4.49
C PHE A 18 4.34 1.77 3.47
N ALA A 19 5.61 2.07 3.72
CA ALA A 19 6.42 2.90 2.85
C ALA A 19 7.84 2.37 2.75
N PHE A 20 8.44 2.54 1.57
CA PHE A 20 9.86 2.36 1.35
C PHE A 20 10.55 3.71 1.53
N MET A 21 11.53 3.75 2.44
CA MET A 21 12.26 4.96 2.77
C MET A 21 13.76 4.67 2.77
N GLU A 22 14.50 5.41 1.96
CA GLU A 22 15.95 5.45 2.00
C GLU A 22 16.41 6.61 2.89
N SER A 23 17.41 6.37 3.74
CA SER A 23 17.97 7.40 4.62
C SER A 23 19.49 7.36 4.59
N ASP A 24 20.09 8.48 4.17
CA ASP A 24 21.53 8.74 4.21
C ASP A 24 21.82 9.65 5.42
N TYR A 25 22.31 9.05 6.50
CA TYR A 25 22.60 9.75 7.75
C TYR A 25 23.82 10.68 7.65
N VAL A 26 24.74 10.42 6.73
CA VAL A 26 25.93 11.27 6.54
C VAL A 26 25.54 12.56 5.82
N LYS A 27 24.64 12.44 4.82
CA LYS A 27 24.11 13.58 4.07
C LYS A 27 22.87 14.22 4.71
N ASN A 28 22.40 13.68 5.85
CA ASN A 28 21.18 14.08 6.55
C ASN A 28 19.97 14.19 5.60
N ARG A 29 19.79 13.19 4.73
CA ARG A 29 18.74 13.15 3.72
C ARG A 29 17.93 11.87 3.85
N SER A 30 16.61 12.01 3.89
CA SER A 30 15.67 10.90 3.76
C SER A 30 14.80 11.11 2.52
N VAL A 31 14.59 10.04 1.76
CA VAL A 31 13.70 10.01 0.59
C VAL A 31 12.68 8.92 0.83
N LEU A 32 11.40 9.26 0.65
CA LEU A 32 10.32 8.30 0.64
C LEU A 32 10.03 7.95 -0.82
N ASP A 33 10.38 6.73 -1.21
CA ASP A 33 10.32 6.30 -2.61
C ASP A 33 8.93 5.82 -3.00
N GLN A 34 8.24 5.14 -2.07
CA GLN A 34 6.89 4.63 -2.31
C GLN A 34 6.10 4.58 -1.02
N VAL A 35 4.80 4.87 -1.11
CA VAL A 35 3.82 4.62 -0.05
C VAL A 35 2.64 3.85 -0.62
N ALA A 36 2.22 2.80 0.08
CA ALA A 36 1.04 2.03 -0.26
C ALA A 36 0.05 2.12 0.90
N PHE A 37 -1.17 2.58 0.59
CA PHE A 37 -2.27 2.62 1.53
C PHE A 37 -3.20 1.42 1.31
N PHE A 38 -3.71 0.90 2.41
CA PHE A 38 -4.55 -0.29 2.40
C PHE A 38 -5.47 -0.36 3.63
N LEU A 39 -6.50 -1.19 3.53
CA LEU A 39 -7.43 -1.50 4.59
C LEU A 39 -7.61 -3.03 4.67
N PRO A 40 -7.25 -3.67 5.79
CA PRO A 40 -7.45 -5.11 5.95
C PRO A 40 -8.94 -5.45 6.04
N SER A 41 -9.35 -6.49 5.32
CA SER A 41 -10.64 -7.17 5.52
C SER A 41 -10.38 -8.56 6.10
N LYS A 42 -11.44 -9.36 6.33
CA LYS A 42 -11.30 -10.72 6.87
C LYS A 42 -10.68 -11.72 5.89
N SER A 43 -10.86 -11.53 4.59
CA SER A 43 -10.44 -12.50 3.56
C SER A 43 -9.58 -11.91 2.44
N PHE A 44 -9.34 -10.60 2.45
CA PHE A 44 -8.56 -9.89 1.43
C PHE A 44 -8.12 -8.53 1.97
N ILE A 45 -7.40 -7.77 1.17
CA ILE A 45 -6.95 -6.40 1.47
C ILE A 45 -7.59 -5.44 0.47
N TRP A 46 -8.22 -4.37 0.95
CA TRP A 46 -8.59 -3.23 0.11
C TRP A 46 -7.32 -2.41 -0.15
N HIS A 47 -6.81 -2.42 -1.38
CA HIS A 47 -5.62 -1.67 -1.76
C HIS A 47 -5.99 -0.42 -2.56
N ILE A 48 -5.30 0.68 -2.29
CA ILE A 48 -5.36 1.87 -3.14
C ILE A 48 -4.46 1.68 -4.37
N ASP A 49 -5.08 1.60 -5.55
CA ASP A 49 -4.41 1.50 -6.84
C ASP A 49 -4.15 2.92 -7.41
N TYR A 50 -2.86 3.29 -7.44
CA TYR A 50 -2.39 4.58 -7.96
C TYR A 50 -2.00 4.54 -9.45
N GLU A 51 -1.93 3.37 -10.07
CA GLU A 51 -1.53 3.23 -11.49
C GLU A 51 -2.71 3.52 -12.43
N LYS A 52 -3.94 3.30 -11.96
CA LYS A 52 -5.16 3.72 -12.66
C LYS A 52 -5.44 5.20 -12.46
N ILE A 53 -4.58 6.07 -13.00
CA ILE A 53 -4.78 7.53 -12.95
C ILE A 53 -5.85 7.93 -14.00
N GLU A 54 -7.12 7.74 -13.67
CA GLU A 54 -8.16 8.64 -14.16
C GLU A 54 -8.03 9.94 -13.37
N LYS A 55 -7.79 11.06 -14.05
CA LYS A 55 -7.25 12.34 -13.54
C LYS A 55 -7.78 12.90 -12.19
N ASN A 56 -8.85 12.37 -11.59
CA ASN A 56 -9.39 12.78 -10.28
C ASN A 56 -10.02 11.62 -9.48
N LYS A 57 -9.68 10.36 -9.76
CA LYS A 57 -10.25 9.21 -9.04
C LYS A 57 -9.14 8.35 -8.48
N ILE A 58 -9.36 7.90 -7.26
CA ILE A 58 -8.56 6.87 -6.62
C ILE A 58 -9.40 5.60 -6.67
N PHE A 59 -8.79 4.50 -7.12
CA PHE A 59 -9.44 3.21 -7.14
C PHE A 59 -9.03 2.41 -5.92
N ILE A 60 -10.02 1.86 -5.22
CA ILE A 60 -9.81 0.91 -4.13
C ILE A 60 -10.24 -0.45 -4.64
N VAL A 61 -9.30 -1.38 -4.69
CA VAL A 61 -9.51 -2.71 -5.27
C VAL A 61 -9.30 -3.79 -4.21
N PRO A 62 -10.13 -4.84 -4.19
CA PRO A 62 -9.88 -5.98 -3.32
C PRO A 62 -8.75 -6.83 -3.92
N VAL A 63 -7.74 -7.13 -3.12
CA VAL A 63 -6.59 -7.97 -3.48
C VAL A 63 -6.49 -9.11 -2.49
N SER A 64 -6.32 -10.35 -2.97
CA SER A 64 -6.17 -11.49 -2.08
C SER A 64 -4.93 -11.34 -1.19
N PHE A 65 -4.93 -11.89 0.02
CA PHE A 65 -3.75 -11.83 0.90
C PHE A 65 -2.50 -12.40 0.22
N GLN A 66 -2.65 -13.55 -0.46
CA GLN A 66 -1.55 -14.20 -1.15
C GLN A 66 -0.93 -13.29 -2.21
N GLU A 67 -1.75 -12.74 -3.09
CA GLU A 67 -1.32 -11.83 -4.15
C GLU A 67 -0.68 -10.56 -3.58
N TYR A 68 -1.26 -10.01 -2.51
CA TYR A 68 -0.76 -8.80 -1.88
C TYR A 68 0.64 -8.99 -1.29
N PHE A 69 0.86 -10.08 -0.53
CA PHE A 69 2.16 -10.37 0.05
C PHE A 69 3.19 -10.82 -0.99
N GLN A 70 2.77 -11.53 -2.04
CA GLN A 70 3.65 -11.81 -3.19
C GLN A 70 4.12 -10.52 -3.84
N LYS A 71 3.23 -9.55 -4.05
CA LYS A 71 3.59 -8.26 -4.65
C LYS A 71 4.54 -7.46 -3.75
N ILE A 72 4.32 -7.45 -2.44
CA ILE A 72 5.24 -6.83 -1.48
C ILE A 72 6.64 -7.47 -1.57
N ASP A 73 6.72 -8.81 -1.60
CA ASP A 73 8.00 -9.52 -1.71
C ASP A 73 8.72 -9.21 -3.03
N GLU A 74 8.00 -9.15 -4.15
CA GLU A 74 8.52 -8.69 -5.44
C GLU A 74 9.07 -7.26 -5.36
N THR A 75 8.31 -6.31 -4.80
CA THR A 75 8.72 -4.92 -4.67
C THR A 75 9.93 -4.75 -3.73
N ILE A 76 10.00 -5.50 -2.63
CA ILE A 76 11.18 -5.51 -1.75
C ILE A 76 12.40 -5.99 -2.55
N LYS A 77 12.27 -7.07 -3.31
CA LYS A 77 13.37 -7.58 -4.15
C LYS A 77 13.78 -6.53 -5.18
N GLU A 78 12.85 -5.95 -5.92
CA GLU A 78 13.16 -4.89 -6.89
C GLU A 78 13.90 -3.73 -6.24
N PHE A 79 13.46 -3.29 -5.05
CA PHE A 79 14.12 -2.22 -4.29
C PHE A 79 15.58 -2.54 -3.93
N PHE A 80 15.88 -3.76 -3.49
CA PHE A 80 17.23 -4.16 -3.04
C PHE A 80 18.14 -4.76 -4.12
N TYR A 81 17.59 -5.27 -5.23
CA TYR A 81 18.38 -5.92 -6.29
C TYR A 81 18.58 -5.05 -7.53
N LEU A 82 17.82 -3.96 -7.69
CA LEU A 82 18.05 -2.95 -8.74
C LEU A 82 18.77 -1.69 -8.22
N SER A 83 19.13 -1.65 -6.93
CA SER A 83 19.92 -0.58 -6.30
C SER A 83 21.43 -0.80 -6.39
#